data_AF-A0A645BLN8-F1
#
_entry.id   AF-A0A645BLN8-F1
#
_cell.length_a   1.000
_cell.length_b   1.000
_cell.length_c   1.000
_cell.angle_alpha   90.00
_cell.angle_beta   90.00
_cell.angle_gamma   90.00
#
_symmetry.space_group_name_H-M   'P 1'
#
loop_
_entity.id
_entity.type
_entity.pdbx_description
1 polymer ?
#
loop_
_entity_poly.entity_id
_entity_poly.type
_entity_poly.pdbx_seq_one_letter_code
_entity_poly.pdbx_strand_id
1 'polypeptide(L)' 'MGVKNRLKEIRLKEYMMSSIEFAKLLGVTNTTYSNWELEKVKPTLDTALKVSKILNRTIEQIWYLDE' A
#
# COMPACT_ATOMS: atom_id res chain seq x y z
N MET A 1 -15.54 -5.85 -9.40
CA MET A 1 -15.41 -4.41 -9.07
C MET A 1 -15.03 -4.17 -7.61
N GLY A 2 -13.75 -4.38 -7.29
CA GLY A 2 -13.16 -4.05 -5.98
C GLY A 2 -11.88 -3.23 -6.16
N VAL A 3 -11.48 -2.45 -5.14
CA VAL A 3 -10.17 -1.79 -5.16
C VAL A 3 -9.13 -2.80 -4.71
N LYS A 4 -8.23 -3.18 -5.60
CA LYS A 4 -7.06 -4.02 -5.33
C LYS A 4 -5.81 -3.18 -5.15
N ASN A 5 -4.73 -3.82 -4.70
CA ASN A 5 -3.46 -3.15 -4.46
C ASN A 5 -2.25 -3.97 -4.93
N ARG A 6 -1.15 -3.28 -5.20
CA ARG A 6 0.16 -3.86 -5.54
C ARG A 6 1.17 -3.74 -4.41
N LEU A 7 0.73 -3.43 -3.18
CA LEU A 7 1.65 -3.15 -2.06
C LEU A 7 2.56 -4.35 -1.77
N LYS A 8 2.02 -5.56 -1.81
CA LYS A 8 2.81 -6.79 -1.61
C LYS A 8 3.88 -6.96 -2.68
N GLU A 9 3.57 -6.67 -3.94
CA GLU A 9 4.54 -6.74 -5.04
C GLU A 9 5.63 -5.68 -4.89
N ILE A 10 5.25 -4.43 -4.62
CA ILE A 10 6.18 -3.31 -4.40
C ILE A 10 7.11 -3.63 -3.22
N ARG A 11 6.54 -4.08 -2.10
CA ARG A 11 7.31 -4.43 -0.90
C ARG A 11 8.34 -5.53 -1.16
N LEU A 12 7.95 -6.61 -1.85
CA LEU A 12 8.83 -7.75 -2.09
C LEU A 12 9.86 -7.50 -3.20
N LYS A 13 9.48 -6.81 -4.28
CA LYS A 13 10.38 -6.59 -5.42
C LYS A 13 11.34 -5.43 -5.24
N GLU A 14 10.89 -4.33 -4.62
CA GLU A 14 11.66 -3.09 -4.58
C GLU A 14 12.37 -2.89 -3.26
N TYR A 15 11.73 -3.27 -2.15
CA TYR A 15 12.25 -3.00 -0.81
C TYR A 15 12.81 -4.25 -0.12
N MET A 16 12.31 -5.45 -0.47
CA MET A 16 12.64 -6.72 0.19
C MET A 16 12.49 -6.66 1.72
N MET A 17 11.50 -5.90 2.20
CA MET A 17 11.27 -5.66 3.62
C MET A 17 10.16 -6.54 4.20
N SER A 18 10.22 -6.77 5.51
CA SER A 18 9.09 -7.33 6.25
C SER A 18 7.89 -6.37 6.22
N SER A 19 6.68 -6.90 6.41
CA SER A 19 5.47 -6.06 6.48
C SER A 19 5.52 -5.03 7.62
N ILE A 20 6.30 -5.27 8.67
CA ILE A 20 6.47 -4.34 9.80
C ILE A 20 7.38 -3.18 9.40
N GLU A 21 8.51 -3.47 8.77
CA GLU A 21 9.46 -2.45 8.30
C GLU A 21 8.85 -1.59 7.20
N PHE A 22 8.14 -2.21 6.28
CA PHE A 22 7.48 -1.47 5.21
C PHE A 22 6.33 -0.60 5.74
N ALA A 23 5.56 -1.06 6.73
CA ALA A 23 4.56 -0.22 7.39
C ALA A 23 5.20 1.01 8.07
N LYS A 24 6.36 0.83 8.72
CA LYS A 24 7.13 1.94 9.31
C LYS A 24 7.60 2.92 8.24
N LEU A 25 8.11 2.44 7.09
CA LEU A 25 8.50 3.28 5.96
C LEU A 25 7.32 4.13 5.46
N LEU A 26 6.14 3.53 5.34
CA LEU A 26 4.91 4.20 4.92
C LEU A 26 4.30 5.13 5.99
N GLY A 27 4.85 5.14 7.21
CA GLY A 27 4.33 5.93 8.32
C GLY A 27 2.98 5.44 8.85
N VAL A 28 2.68 4.14 8.72
CA VAL A 28 1.44 3.53 9.19
C VAL A 28 1.69 2.37 10.14
N THR A 29 0.64 1.96 10.86
CA THR A 29 0.73 0.78 11.72
C THR A 29 0.83 -0.49 10.88
N ASN A 30 1.48 -1.52 11.41
CA ASN A 30 1.55 -2.81 10.73
C ASN A 30 0.16 -3.41 10.46
N THR A 31 -0.78 -3.24 11.39
CA THR A 31 -2.18 -3.68 11.21
C THR A 31 -2.86 -2.97 10.05
N THR A 32 -2.69 -1.64 9.93
CA THR A 32 -3.23 -0.85 8.81
C THR A 32 -2.68 -1.37 7.49
N TYR A 33 -1.36 -1.54 7.41
CA TYR A 33 -0.70 -2.06 6.21
C TYR A 33 -1.19 -3.47 5.84
N SER A 34 -1.25 -4.38 6.80
CA SER A 34 -1.75 -5.75 6.57
C SER A 34 -3.20 -5.77 6.12
N ASN A 35 -4.05 -4.89 6.65
CA ASN A 35 -5.43 -4.77 6.19
C ASN A 35 -5.54 -4.24 4.76
N TRP A 36 -4.61 -3.40 4.31
CA TRP A 36 -4.53 -2.99 2.91
C TRP A 36 -4.05 -4.12 2.01
N GLU A 37 -2.96 -4.83 2.37
CA GLU A 37 -2.48 -5.99 1.59
C GLU A 37 -3.56 -7.06 1.42
N LEU A 38 -4.39 -7.28 2.45
CA LEU A 38 -5.51 -8.22 2.44
C LEU A 38 -6.81 -7.65 1.87
N GLU A 39 -6.79 -6.41 1.36
CA GLU A 39 -7.94 -5.74 0.72
C GLU A 39 -9.17 -5.60 1.66
N LYS A 40 -8.97 -5.75 2.98
CA LYS A 40 -10.04 -5.64 3.99
C LYS A 40 -10.47 -4.20 4.20
N VAL A 41 -9.53 -3.28 4.09
CA VAL A 41 -9.74 -1.84 4.31
C VAL A 41 -9.09 -1.09 3.17
N LYS A 42 -9.78 -0.05 2.67
CA LYS A 42 -9.25 0.86 1.67
C LYS A 42 -8.56 2.04 2.38
N PRO A 43 -7.41 2.52 1.88
CA PRO A 43 -6.85 3.76 2.41
C PRO A 43 -7.80 4.92 2.15
N THR A 44 -7.75 5.94 2.99
CA THR A 44 -8.34 7.24 2.67
C THR A 44 -7.54 7.92 1.55
N LEU A 45 -8.14 8.85 0.83
CA LEU A 45 -7.46 9.57 -0.26
C LEU A 45 -6.18 10.27 0.23
N ASP A 46 -6.22 10.93 1.39
CA ASP A 46 -5.06 11.55 2.02
C ASP A 46 -3.93 10.57 2.28
N THR A 47 -4.28 9.37 2.75
CA THR A 47 -3.29 8.34 3.07
C THR A 47 -2.71 7.75 1.79
N ALA A 48 -3.55 7.49 0.78
CA ALA A 48 -3.08 7.02 -0.52
C ALA A 48 -2.12 8.02 -1.17
N LEU A 49 -2.41 9.33 -1.10
CA LEU A 49 -1.53 10.40 -1.59
C LEU A 49 -0.21 10.48 -0.82
N LYS A 50 -0.22 10.29 0.50
CA LYS A 50 1.02 10.27 1.30
C LYS A 50 1.90 9.08 0.93
N VAL A 51 1.29 7.89 0.86
CA VAL A 51 1.99 6.65 0.48
C VAL A 51 2.53 6.75 -0.95
N SER A 52 1.77 7.32 -1.89
CA SER A 52 2.21 7.49 -3.28
C SER A 52 3.45 8.39 -3.37
N LYS A 53 3.53 9.44 -2.56
CA LYS A 53 4.73 10.28 -2.45
C LYS A 53 5.93 9.54 -1.85
N ILE A 54 5.72 8.73 -0.81
CA ILE A 54 6.79 7.94 -0.17
C ILE A 54 7.35 6.89 -1.14
N LEU A 55 6.47 6.21 -1.88
CA LEU A 55 6.84 5.19 -2.86
C LEU A 55 7.25 5.78 -4.22
N ASN A 56 7.20 7.11 -4.37
CA ASN A 56 7.47 7.84 -5.62
C ASN A 56 6.72 7.26 -6.83
N ARG A 57 5.42 6.96 -6.64
CA ARG A 57 4.53 6.34 -7.63
C ARG A 57 3.19 7.07 -7.66
N THR A 58 2.42 6.87 -8.73
CA THR A 58 1.04 7.36 -8.75
C THR A 58 0.13 6.44 -7.93
N ILE A 59 -1.01 6.96 -7.45
CA ILE A 59 -1.97 6.16 -6.68
C ILE A 59 -2.43 4.95 -7.50
N GLU A 60 -2.70 5.12 -8.79
CA GLU A 60 -3.17 4.06 -9.70
C GLU A 60 -2.18 2.92 -9.89
N GLN A 61 -0.88 3.19 -9.76
CA GLN A 61 0.16 2.15 -9.77
C GLN A 61 0.18 1.32 -8.49
N ILE A 62 -0.38 1.85 -7.39
CA ILE A 62 -0.40 1.19 -6.09
C ILE A 62 -1.77 0.55 -5.83
N TRP A 63 -2.86 1.25 -6.12
CA TRP A 63 -4.24 0.81 -5.96
C TRP A 63 -5.01 0.97 -7.27
N TYR A 64 -5.70 -0.08 -7.70
CA TYR A 64 -6.41 -0.13 -8.97
C TYR A 64 -7.78 -0.78 -8.80
N LEU A 65 -8.69 -0.51 -9.74
CA LEU A 65 -9.99 -1.17 -9.79
C LEU A 65 -9.86 -2.49 -10.55
N ASP A 66 -10.24 -3.58 -9.90
CA ASP A 66 -10.37 -4.90 -10.52
C ASP A 66 -11.82 -5.07 -10.95
N GLU A 67 -12.04 -5.10 -12.28
CA GLU A 67 -13.36 -5.21 -12.90
C GLU A 67 -14.04 -6.55 -12.58
#